data_AF-C3X3L2-F1
#
_entry.id   AF-C3X3L2-F1
#
_cell.length_a   1.000
_cell.length_b   1.000
_cell.length_c   1.000
_cell.angle_alpha   90.00
_cell.angle_beta   90.00
_cell.angle_gamma   90.00
#
_symmetry.space_group_name_H-M   'P 1'
#
loop_
_entity.id
_entity.type
_entity.pdbx_description
1 polymer ?
#
loop_
_entity_poly.entity_id
_entity_poly.type
_entity_poly.pdbx_seq_one_letter_code
_entity_poly.pdbx_strand_id
1 'polypeptide(L)' 'MISLIAELKDKYGIEIIEGERFKQALYNGRLTDTQDQLRDKIEFAITHYPKKDIVITTCESDETSPEPFAYAVITPAL' A
#
# COMPACT_ATOMS: atom_id res chain seq x y z
N MET A 1 -4.12 9.90 2.78
CA MET A 1 -3.38 8.61 2.75
C MET A 1 -2.68 8.30 4.07
N ILE A 2 -1.85 9.18 4.64
CA ILE A 2 -1.26 8.96 5.98
C ILE A 2 -2.34 8.68 7.04
N SER A 3 -3.44 9.44 7.01
CA SER A 3 -4.60 9.22 7.89
C SER A 3 -5.26 7.85 7.73
N LEU A 4 -5.28 7.30 6.50
CA LEU A 4 -5.85 5.99 6.21
C LEU A 4 -5.01 4.87 6.83
N ILE A 5 -3.69 4.93 6.69
CA ILE A 5 -2.79 3.90 7.23
C ILE A 5 -2.90 3.86 8.76
N ALA A 6 -2.91 5.02 9.42
CA ALA A 6 -3.09 5.10 10.87
C ALA A 6 -4.45 4.54 11.33
N GLU A 7 -5.53 4.88 10.62
CA GLU A 7 -6.87 4.35 10.88
C GLU A 7 -6.90 2.82 10.79
N LEU A 8 -6.29 2.24 9.75
CA LEU A 8 -6.27 0.79 9.54
C LEU A 8 -5.38 0.06 10.56
N LYS A 9 -4.24 0.65 10.96
CA LYS A 9 -3.41 0.11 12.05
C LYS A 9 -4.23 -0.04 13.34
N ASP A 10 -4.94 1.02 13.73
CA ASP A 10 -5.75 1.04 14.95
C ASP A 10 -6.94 0.09 14.87
N LYS A 11 -7.71 0.14 13.76
CA LYS A 11 -8.90 -0.69 13.53
C LYS A 11 -8.61 -2.18 13.60
N TYR A 12 -7.48 -2.62 13.05
CA TYR A 12 -7.16 -4.05 12.93
C TYR A 12 -6.11 -4.55 13.93
N GLY A 13 -5.47 -3.66 14.69
CA GLY A 13 -4.44 -4.01 15.66
C GLY A 13 -3.21 -4.67 15.02
N ILE A 14 -2.79 -4.18 13.85
CA ILE A 14 -1.63 -4.70 13.10
C ILE A 14 -0.62 -3.59 12.83
N GLU A 15 0.63 -3.96 12.57
CA GLU A 15 1.59 -3.06 11.95
C GLU A 15 1.41 -3.02 10.42
N ILE A 16 1.52 -1.81 9.88
CA ILE A 16 1.60 -1.55 8.45
C ILE A 16 2.97 -0.92 8.18
N ILE A 17 3.82 -1.65 7.48
CA ILE A 17 5.19 -1.29 7.18
C ILE A 17 5.23 -0.64 5.81
N GLU A 18 5.54 0.65 5.79
CA GLU A 18 5.64 1.43 4.54
C GLU A 18 7.05 1.29 3.94
N GLY A 19 7.15 0.54 2.85
CA GLY A 19 8.35 0.39 2.05
C GLY A 19 8.84 1.73 1.49
N GLU A 20 10.14 1.86 1.27
CA GLU A 20 10.75 3.13 0.88
C GLU A 20 10.22 3.66 -0.46
N ARG A 21 10.04 2.78 -1.45
CA ARG A 21 9.46 3.16 -2.75
C ARG A 21 8.02 3.65 -2.63
N PHE A 22 7.21 3.01 -1.79
CA PHE A 22 5.86 3.48 -1.50
C PHE A 22 5.85 4.87 -0.87
N LYS A 23 6.69 5.11 0.15
CA LYS A 23 6.83 6.44 0.76
C LYS A 23 7.22 7.48 -0.29
N GLN A 24 8.22 7.19 -1.13
CA GLN A 24 8.65 8.11 -2.18
C GLN A 24 7.54 8.40 -3.20
N ALA A 25 6.82 7.37 -3.68
CA ALA A 25 5.70 7.54 -4.60
C ALA A 25 4.56 8.36 -3.98
N LEU A 26 4.27 8.14 -2.70
CA LEU A 26 3.28 8.87 -1.92
C LEU A 26 3.67 10.36 -1.76
N TYR A 27 4.88 10.65 -1.30
CA TYR A 27 5.37 12.02 -1.08
C TYR A 27 5.48 12.81 -2.39
N ASN A 28 5.85 12.15 -3.49
CA ASN A 28 5.97 12.78 -4.80
C ASN A 28 4.64 12.88 -5.57
N GLY A 29 3.52 12.43 -4.98
CA GLY A 29 2.21 12.44 -5.63
C GLY A 29 2.13 11.58 -6.90
N ARG A 30 2.97 10.55 -6.99
CA ARG A 30 3.05 9.64 -8.15
C ARG A 30 2.17 8.40 -8.02
N LEU A 31 1.68 8.13 -6.80
CA LEU A 31 0.85 6.95 -6.55
C LEU A 31 -0.43 7.03 -7.40
N THR A 32 -0.66 6.01 -8.24
CA THR A 32 -1.87 5.94 -9.08
C THR A 32 -3.08 5.38 -8.33
N ASP A 33 -2.86 4.69 -7.22
CA ASP A 33 -3.98 4.23 -6.39
C ASP A 33 -4.73 5.40 -5.76
N THR A 34 -6.06 5.34 -5.86
CA THR A 34 -6.94 6.18 -5.05
C THR A 34 -6.89 5.73 -3.59
N GLN A 35 -7.38 6.58 -2.69
CA GLN A 35 -7.49 6.24 -1.27
C GLN A 35 -8.37 5.01 -1.02
N ASP A 36 -9.46 4.87 -1.79
CA ASP A 36 -10.38 3.73 -1.67
C ASP A 36 -9.74 2.44 -2.18
N GLN A 37 -9.03 2.49 -3.32
CA GLN A 37 -8.29 1.33 -3.83
C GLN A 37 -7.21 0.86 -2.86
N LEU A 38 -6.49 1.80 -2.22
CA LEU A 38 -5.49 1.46 -1.22
C LEU A 38 -6.15 0.82 0.01
N ARG A 39 -7.29 1.33 0.47
CA ARG A 39 -8.06 0.76 1.59
C ARG A 39 -8.49 -0.67 1.25
N ASP A 40 -9.11 -0.88 0.09
CA ASP A 40 -9.63 -2.18 -0.33
C ASP A 40 -8.52 -3.23 -0.41
N LYS A 41 -7.36 -2.87 -0.98
CA LYS A 41 -6.21 -3.79 -1.07
C LYS A 41 -5.67 -4.16 0.32
N ILE A 42 -5.63 -3.21 1.25
CA ILE A 42 -5.16 -3.46 2.63
C ILE A 42 -6.16 -4.37 3.36
N GLU A 43 -7.45 -4.02 3.35
CA GLU A 43 -8.48 -4.82 4.04
C GLU A 43 -8.59 -6.23 3.44
N PHE A 44 -8.40 -6.37 2.13
CA PHE A 44 -8.29 -7.66 1.46
C PHE A 44 -7.12 -8.49 1.99
N ALA A 45 -5.92 -7.90 2.09
CA ALA A 45 -4.74 -8.60 2.62
C ALA A 45 -4.93 -9.02 4.09
N ILE A 46 -5.50 -8.16 4.93
CA ILE A 46 -5.79 -8.45 6.34
C ILE A 46 -6.78 -9.62 6.47
N THR A 47 -7.81 -9.64 5.62
CA THR A 47 -8.82 -10.70 5.61
C THR A 47 -8.21 -12.06 5.24
N HIS A 48 -7.27 -12.08 4.30
CA HIS A 48 -6.62 -13.32 3.82
C HIS A 48 -5.45 -13.76 4.71
N TYR A 49 -4.79 -12.83 5.40
CA TYR A 49 -3.65 -13.07 6.28
C TYR A 49 -3.91 -12.49 7.68
N PRO A 50 -4.86 -13.06 8.44
CA PRO A 50 -5.21 -12.54 9.76
C PRO A 50 -4.02 -12.63 10.71
N LYS A 51 -3.85 -11.61 11.56
CA LYS A 51 -2.78 -11.48 12.57
C LYS A 51 -1.36 -11.41 12.00
N LYS A 52 -1.21 -11.17 10.71
CA LYS A 52 0.08 -10.79 10.12
C LYS A 52 0.14 -9.29 9.93
N ASP A 53 1.29 -8.73 10.24
CA ASP A 53 1.63 -7.39 9.78
C ASP A 53 1.69 -7.40 8.25
N ILE A 54 1.52 -6.22 7.67
CA ILE A 54 1.50 -6.05 6.21
C ILE A 54 2.56 -5.05 5.77
N VAL A 55 3.15 -5.33 4.63
CA VAL A 55 4.14 -4.47 3.97
C VAL A 55 3.47 -3.85 2.76
N ILE A 56 3.61 -2.52 2.62
CA ILE A 56 3.18 -1.77 1.45
C ILE A 56 4.42 -1.35 0.67
N THR A 57 4.52 -1.74 -0.60
CA THR A 57 5.52 -1.27 -1.55
C THR A 57 4.84 -0.74 -2.80
N THR A 58 5.60 -0.45 -3.86
CA THR A 58 5.07 -0.05 -5.16
C THR A 58 5.57 -0.96 -6.27
N CYS A 59 4.70 -1.15 -7.27
CA CYS A 59 5.07 -1.57 -8.60
C CYS A 59 4.93 -0.36 -9.52
N GLU A 60 5.99 -0.07 -10.28
CA GLU A 60 6.10 1.15 -11.07
C GLU A 60 6.30 0.79 -12.53
N SER A 61 5.73 1.60 -13.41
CA SER A 61 5.95 1.52 -14.85
C SER A 61 7.42 1.69 -15.15
N ASP A 62 7.93 0.85 -16.04
CA ASP A 62 9.24 1.02 -16.65
C ASP A 62 9.12 1.66 -18.04
N GLU A 63 10.26 1.75 -18.72
CA GLU A 63 10.39 2.32 -20.07
C GLU A 63 9.55 1.58 -21.14
N THR A 64 9.08 0.37 -20.84
CA THR A 64 8.31 -0.47 -21.76
C THR A 64 6.80 -0.32 -21.56
N SER A 65 6.37 0.40 -20.52
CA SER A 65 4.97 0.55 -20.16
C SER A 65 4.26 1.56 -21.10
N PRO A 66 3.02 1.27 -21.54
CA PRO A 66 2.28 2.16 -22.44
C PRO A 66 1.90 3.50 -21.79
N GLU A 67 1.81 3.53 -20.45
CA GLU A 67 1.53 4.72 -19.65
C GLU A 67 2.24 4.66 -18.29
N PRO A 68 2.58 5.81 -17.69
CA PRO A 68 3.18 5.85 -16.35
C PRO A 68 2.20 5.37 -15.26
N PHE A 69 2.66 4.47 -14.39
CA PHE A 69 1.91 4.04 -13.21
C PHE A 69 2.82 3.83 -12.00
N ALA A 70 2.27 3.95 -10.81
CA ALA A 70 2.93 3.56 -9.57
C ALA A 70 1.87 3.11 -8.57
N TYR A 71 1.50 1.84 -8.61
CA TYR A 71 0.46 1.29 -7.75
C TYR A 71 1.05 0.57 -6.54
N ALA A 72 0.37 0.69 -5.40
CA ALA A 72 0.68 0.01 -4.17
C ALA A 72 0.51 -1.50 -4.32
N VAL A 73 1.50 -2.23 -3.85
CA VAL A 73 1.50 -3.69 -3.70
C VAL A 73 1.55 -3.99 -2.22
N ILE A 74 0.59 -4.81 -1.75
CA ILE A 74 0.45 -5.18 -0.35
C ILE A 74 0.70 -6.67 -0.20
N THR A 75 1.59 -7.00 0.73
CA THR A 75 1.99 -8.38 1.02
C THR A 75 2.03 -8.59 2.53
N PRO A 76 1.75 -9.81 3.04
CA PRO A 76 2.01 -10.11 4.44
C PRO A 76 3.51 -9.95 4.74
N ALA A 77 3.84 -9.45 5.93
CA ALA A 77 5.19 -9.47 6.46
C ALA A 77 5.66 -10.93 6.62
N LEU A 78 6.97 -11.14 6.43
CA LEU A 78 7.63 -12.44 6.59
C LEU A 78 7.64 -12.91 8.04
#